data_AF-F5NRD0-F1
#
_entry.id   AF-F5NRD0-F1
#
_cell.length_a   1.000
_cell.length_b   1.000
_cell.length_c   1.000
_cell.angle_alpha   90.00
_cell.angle_beta   90.00
_cell.angle_gamma   90.00
#
_symmetry.space_group_name_H-M   'P 1'
#
loop_
_entity.id
_entity.type
_entity.pdbx_description
1 polymer ?
#
loop_
_entity_poly.entity_id
_entity_poly.type
_entity_poly.pdbx_seq_one_letter_code
_entity_poly.pdbx_strand_id
1 'polypeptide(L)'
;MPLQADDDVAATIKSVRQQLLNLNITGRLPVKLDPDFVRVDENSNPPLVGDYTLYTVQRPVTITLLGAVSGAGQLPWQAGRSVTDYLQDHPRLAGADKNNVMVITPEGETVVAPVALWNKRHVEPPPGSQLWLGFSAHVLPEKYADLNDQIVSVLTQRVPD
;
A
#
# COMPACT_ATOMS: atom_id res chain seq x y z
N MET A 1 18.44 -28.99 2.28
CA MET A 1 18.19 -27.66 2.88
C MET A 1 17.28 -26.70 2.08
N PRO A 2 16.75 -26.96 0.85
CA PRO A 2 15.86 -25.98 0.20
C PRO A 2 14.43 -25.91 0.78
N LEU A 3 13.93 -27.00 1.37
CA LEU A 3 12.54 -27.10 1.87
C LEU A 3 12.19 -26.08 2.96
N GLN A 4 13.16 -25.69 3.80
CA GLN A 4 12.90 -24.80 4.93
C GLN A 4 12.68 -23.34 4.51
N ALA A 5 13.36 -22.90 3.46
CA ALA A 5 13.18 -21.54 2.93
C ALA A 5 11.81 -21.36 2.26
N ASP A 6 11.28 -22.42 1.63
CA ASP A 6 9.95 -22.40 1.02
C ASP A 6 8.83 -22.38 2.06
N ASP A 7 9.01 -23.10 3.18
CA ASP A 7 8.06 -23.10 4.30
C ASP A 7 7.97 -21.71 4.98
N ASP A 8 9.09 -21.01 5.12
CA ASP A 8 9.14 -19.65 5.68
C ASP A 8 8.44 -18.62 4.76
N VAL A 9 8.60 -18.77 3.45
CA VAL A 9 7.88 -17.95 2.46
C VAL A 9 6.38 -18.26 2.50
N ALA A 10 5.99 -19.52 2.62
CA ALA A 10 4.60 -19.92 2.75
C ALA A 10 3.93 -19.31 4.00
N ALA A 11 4.65 -19.24 5.13
CA ALA A 11 4.18 -18.56 6.34
C ALA A 11 3.97 -17.05 6.09
N THR A 12 4.85 -16.41 5.34
CA THR A 12 4.73 -14.99 4.96
C THR A 12 3.51 -14.75 4.07
N ILE A 13 3.30 -15.60 3.06
CA ILE A 13 2.11 -15.54 2.18
C ILE A 13 0.83 -15.73 3.00
N LYS A 14 0.82 -16.66 3.96
CA LYS A 14 -0.33 -16.88 4.84
C LYS A 14 -0.64 -15.63 5.68
N SER A 15 0.39 -14.97 6.22
CA SER A 15 0.23 -13.71 6.96
C SER A 15 -0.35 -12.60 6.07
N VAL A 16 0.24 -12.38 4.90
CA VAL A 16 -0.25 -11.37 3.94
C VAL A 16 -1.70 -11.65 3.54
N ARG A 17 -2.04 -12.91 3.25
CA ARG A 17 -3.42 -13.30 2.95
C ARG A 17 -4.37 -12.96 4.10
N GLN A 18 -3.99 -13.23 5.35
CA GLN A 18 -4.83 -12.89 6.51
C GLN A 18 -5.04 -11.39 6.66
N GLN A 19 -4.00 -10.58 6.42
CA GLN A 19 -4.14 -9.13 6.38
C GLN A 19 -5.12 -8.69 5.28
N LEU A 20 -5.11 -9.40 4.14
CA LEU A 20 -5.95 -9.06 3.00
C LEU A 20 -7.42 -9.51 3.10
N LEU A 21 -7.73 -10.48 3.97
CA LEU A 21 -9.07 -11.07 4.06
C LEU A 21 -10.12 -10.12 4.65
N ASN A 22 -9.72 -9.18 5.49
CA ASN A 22 -10.63 -8.24 6.15
C ASN A 22 -10.77 -6.91 5.39
N LEU A 23 -10.38 -6.87 4.11
CA LEU A 23 -10.53 -5.65 3.33
C LEU A 23 -11.98 -5.42 2.92
N ASN A 24 -12.50 -4.24 3.28
CA ASN A 24 -13.73 -3.74 2.70
C ASN A 24 -13.41 -3.13 1.32
N ILE A 25 -13.80 -3.84 0.26
CA ILE A 25 -13.59 -3.42 -1.13
C ILE A 25 -14.86 -2.73 -1.61
N THR A 26 -14.84 -1.40 -1.63
CA THR A 26 -15.96 -0.59 -2.15
C THR A 26 -15.87 -0.37 -3.67
N GLY A 27 -14.67 -0.52 -4.24
CA GLY A 27 -14.35 -0.03 -5.58
C GLY A 27 -14.14 1.50 -5.58
N ARG A 28 -13.36 1.99 -6.54
CA ARG A 28 -13.07 3.42 -6.68
C ARG A 28 -13.05 3.81 -8.15
N LEU A 29 -13.76 4.89 -8.47
CA LEU A 29 -13.65 5.52 -9.79
C LEU A 29 -12.40 6.41 -9.83
N PRO A 30 -11.62 6.43 -10.93
CA PRO A 30 -10.39 7.22 -11.05
C PRO A 30 -10.70 8.70 -11.32
N VAL A 31 -11.40 9.35 -10.38
CA VAL A 31 -11.79 10.76 -10.46
C VAL A 31 -11.14 11.56 -9.33
N LYS A 32 -10.66 12.77 -9.65
CA LYS A 32 -10.15 13.74 -8.66
C LYS A 32 -11.32 14.45 -8.00
N LEU A 33 -11.48 14.26 -6.69
CA LEU A 33 -12.56 14.87 -5.89
C LEU A 33 -12.14 16.17 -5.20
N ASP A 34 -10.86 16.53 -5.27
CA ASP A 34 -10.34 17.77 -4.68
C ASP A 34 -10.96 18.99 -5.40
N PRO A 35 -11.70 19.86 -4.68
CA PRO A 35 -12.30 21.06 -5.27
C PRO A 35 -11.27 22.09 -5.73
N ASP A 36 -10.05 22.06 -5.18
CA ASP A 36 -8.97 23.00 -5.52
C ASP A 36 -8.08 22.46 -6.66
N PHE A 37 -8.38 21.26 -7.18
CA PHE A 37 -7.63 20.66 -8.28
C PHE A 37 -7.84 21.40 -9.60
N VAL A 38 -6.73 21.84 -10.21
CA VAL A 38 -6.75 22.46 -11.54
C VAL A 38 -7.02 21.39 -12.61
N ARG A 39 -8.23 21.41 -13.16
CA ARG A 39 -8.65 20.52 -14.25
C ARG A 39 -8.12 21.06 -15.58
N VAL A 40 -7.18 20.33 -16.19
CA VAL A 40 -6.50 20.75 -17.42
C VAL A 40 -7.11 20.15 -18.69
N ASP A 41 -7.61 18.91 -18.61
CA ASP A 41 -8.14 18.15 -19.75
C ASP A 41 -9.66 17.92 -19.62
N GLU A 42 -10.36 17.73 -20.74
CA GLU A 42 -11.81 17.45 -20.76
C GLU A 42 -12.16 16.18 -19.96
N ASN A 43 -11.28 15.17 -19.94
CA ASN A 43 -11.45 13.95 -19.15
C ASN A 43 -11.29 14.18 -17.63
N SER A 44 -10.77 15.35 -17.21
CA SER A 44 -10.67 15.73 -15.79
C SER A 44 -12.01 16.24 -15.22
N ASN A 45 -13.06 16.30 -16.04
CA ASN A 45 -14.43 16.58 -15.62
C ASN A 45 -15.40 15.54 -16.22
N PRO A 46 -15.33 14.27 -15.76
CA PRO A 46 -16.12 13.21 -16.35
C PRO A 46 -17.62 13.45 -16.11
N PRO A 47 -18.47 13.25 -17.13
CA PRO A 47 -19.92 13.30 -16.93
C PRO A 47 -20.36 12.13 -16.04
N LEU A 48 -21.25 12.40 -15.09
CA LEU A 48 -21.84 11.38 -14.23
C LEU A 48 -23.17 10.92 -14.84
N VAL A 49 -23.28 9.63 -15.13
CA VAL A 49 -24.49 9.02 -15.71
C VAL A 49 -24.82 7.73 -14.94
N GLY A 50 -26.03 7.67 -14.37
CA GLY A 50 -26.48 6.56 -13.52
C GLY A 50 -26.37 6.87 -12.02
N ASP A 51 -26.33 5.81 -11.21
CA ASP A 51 -26.29 5.92 -9.76
C ASP A 51 -24.86 5.82 -9.22
N TYR A 52 -24.50 6.70 -8.29
CA TYR A 52 -23.18 6.75 -7.66
C TYR A 52 -23.29 6.84 -6.15
N THR A 53 -22.33 6.24 -5.45
CA THR A 53 -22.21 6.32 -4.00
C THR A 53 -20.90 6.99 -3.64
N LEU A 54 -20.96 8.05 -2.84
CA LEU A 54 -19.77 8.72 -2.30
C LEU A 54 -19.60 8.36 -0.82
N TYR A 55 -18.53 7.64 -0.52
CA TYR A 55 -18.11 7.38 0.86
C TYR A 55 -17.14 8.46 1.31
N THR A 56 -17.36 9.02 2.50
CA THR A 56 -16.47 10.04 3.09
C THR A 56 -16.05 9.60 4.49
N VAL A 57 -14.79 9.88 4.82
CA VAL A 57 -14.19 9.60 6.12
C VAL A 57 -13.58 10.87 6.68
N GLN A 58 -13.50 10.98 8.00
CA GLN A 58 -12.72 12.06 8.63
C GLN A 58 -11.23 11.81 8.38
N ARG A 59 -10.43 12.88 8.37
CA ARG A 59 -8.98 12.73 8.21
C ARG A 59 -8.44 11.86 9.37
N PRO A 60 -7.88 10.67 9.08
CA PRO A 60 -7.38 9.79 10.12
C PRO A 60 -6.09 10.33 10.71
N VAL A 61 -5.77 9.87 11.93
CA VAL A 61 -4.51 10.15 12.64
C VAL A 61 -3.57 8.94 12.62
N THR A 62 -3.79 8.04 11.67
CA THR A 62 -3.07 6.77 11.53
C THR A 62 -2.62 6.56 10.09
N ILE A 63 -1.68 5.65 9.91
CA ILE A 63 -1.34 5.03 8.62
C ILE A 63 -1.50 3.52 8.77
N THR A 64 -1.67 2.80 7.66
CA THR A 64 -1.80 1.34 7.70
C THR A 64 -0.56 0.68 7.09
N LEU A 65 0.14 -0.15 7.85
CA LEU A 65 1.26 -0.96 7.36
C LEU A 65 0.76 -2.35 6.97
N LEU A 66 1.03 -2.80 5.74
CA LEU A 66 0.62 -4.10 5.21
C LEU A 66 1.76 -4.79 4.43
N GLY A 67 1.64 -6.11 4.30
CA GLY A 67 2.47 -6.93 3.42
C GLY A 67 3.41 -7.86 4.18
N ALA A 68 4.58 -8.11 3.60
CA ALA A 68 5.60 -9.03 4.11
C ALA A 68 6.41 -8.40 5.27
N VAL A 69 5.71 -7.96 6.31
CA VAL A 69 6.26 -7.22 7.44
C VAL A 69 5.62 -7.67 8.76
N SER A 70 6.43 -7.71 9.82
CA SER A 70 5.96 -7.99 11.16
C SER A 70 5.23 -6.79 11.77
N GLY A 71 4.20 -7.05 12.57
CA GLY A 71 3.40 -5.98 13.19
C GLY A 71 2.58 -5.16 12.18
N ALA A 72 2.14 -5.78 11.07
CA ALA A 72 1.21 -5.17 10.15
C ALA A 72 -0.09 -4.73 10.88
N GLY A 73 -0.62 -3.56 10.51
CA GLY A 73 -1.76 -2.94 11.19
C GLY A 73 -1.76 -1.42 11.11
N GLN A 74 -2.60 -0.78 11.91
CA GLN A 74 -2.63 0.68 12.02
C GLN A 74 -1.49 1.18 12.92
N LEU A 75 -0.77 2.19 12.46
CA LEU A 75 0.29 2.87 13.18
C LEU A 75 -0.11 4.34 13.40
N PRO A 76 0.19 4.94 14.57
CA PRO A 76 -0.04 6.36 14.80
C PRO A 76 0.75 7.21 13.80
N TRP A 77 0.05 8.10 13.10
CA TRP A 77 0.70 9.04 12.18
C TRP A 77 1.42 10.13 12.97
N GLN A 78 2.64 10.47 12.53
CA GLN A 78 3.49 11.50 13.09
C GLN A 78 4.02 12.38 11.97
N ALA A 79 3.89 13.70 12.13
CA ALA A 79 4.41 14.69 11.20
C ALA A 79 5.95 14.61 11.11
N GLY A 80 6.51 14.71 9.91
CA GLY A 80 7.95 14.64 9.68
C GLY A 80 8.54 13.22 9.69
N ARG A 81 7.74 12.19 10.02
CA ARG A 81 8.22 10.80 10.09
C ARG A 81 8.22 10.16 8.70
N SER A 82 9.39 9.63 8.30
CA SER A 82 9.55 9.00 7.00
C SER A 82 9.04 7.56 6.99
N VAL A 83 8.82 7.00 5.79
CA VAL A 83 8.56 5.57 5.60
C VAL A 83 9.64 4.71 6.26
N THR A 84 10.91 5.11 6.18
CA THR A 84 11.99 4.35 6.82
C THR A 84 11.89 4.35 8.35
N ASP A 85 11.42 5.43 8.95
CA ASP A 85 11.28 5.53 10.41
C ASP A 85 10.10 4.72 10.92
N TYR A 86 9.04 4.55 10.12
CA TYR A 86 7.95 3.62 10.46
C TYR A 86 8.39 2.16 10.36
N LEU A 87 9.38 1.83 9.55
CA LEU A 87 9.83 0.44 9.37
C LEU A 87 10.92 0.01 10.37
N GLN A 88 11.50 0.92 11.16
CA GLN A 88 12.57 0.58 12.11
C GLN A 88 12.13 -0.45 13.15
N ASP A 89 10.89 -0.30 13.65
CA ASP A 89 10.31 -1.18 14.67
C ASP A 89 9.60 -2.41 14.07
N HIS A 90 9.65 -2.56 12.74
CA HIS A 90 8.86 -3.53 11.98
C HIS A 90 9.77 -4.41 11.11
N PRO A 91 10.30 -5.51 11.66
CA PRO A 91 11.13 -6.45 10.92
C PRO A 91 10.43 -6.99 9.67
N ARG A 92 11.17 -7.12 8.58
CA ARG A 92 10.68 -7.72 7.33
C ARG A 92 10.55 -9.23 7.48
N LEU A 93 9.52 -9.81 6.86
CA LEU A 93 9.32 -11.26 6.83
C LEU A 93 10.15 -11.91 5.71
N ALA A 94 10.19 -13.25 5.70
CA ALA A 94 10.90 -14.00 4.67
C ALA A 94 10.32 -13.72 3.29
N GLY A 95 11.19 -13.41 2.33
CA GLY A 95 10.80 -13.11 0.95
C GLY A 95 10.23 -11.71 0.70
N ALA A 96 10.28 -10.82 1.69
CA ALA A 96 9.98 -9.39 1.56
C ALA A 96 10.90 -8.66 0.55
N ASP A 97 10.35 -7.66 -0.14
CA ASP A 97 11.15 -6.68 -0.88
C ASP A 97 12.11 -5.96 0.08
N LYS A 98 13.37 -5.81 -0.33
CA LYS A 98 14.44 -5.19 0.47
C LYS A 98 14.69 -3.73 0.09
N ASN A 99 14.20 -3.31 -1.07
CA ASN A 99 14.57 -2.07 -1.72
C ASN A 99 13.49 -0.99 -1.57
N ASN A 100 12.23 -1.37 -1.72
CA ASN A 100 11.13 -0.43 -1.90
C ASN A 100 9.93 -0.76 -1.02
N VAL A 101 9.19 0.28 -0.64
CA VAL A 101 7.84 0.21 -0.09
C VAL A 101 6.94 1.07 -0.97
N MET A 102 5.73 0.59 -1.24
CA MET A 102 4.75 1.39 -1.96
C MET A 102 3.92 2.18 -0.95
N VAL A 103 3.94 3.50 -1.07
CA VAL A 103 3.04 4.39 -0.34
C VAL A 103 1.79 4.56 -1.19
N ILE A 104 0.64 4.28 -0.63
CA ILE A 104 -0.66 4.46 -1.26
C ILE A 104 -1.39 5.56 -0.47
N THR A 105 -1.61 6.71 -1.09
CA THR A 105 -2.26 7.84 -0.44
C THR A 105 -3.76 7.55 -0.25
N PRO A 106 -4.47 8.32 0.61
CA PRO A 106 -5.94 8.25 0.69
C PRO A 106 -6.64 8.51 -0.66
N GLU A 107 -5.97 9.20 -1.57
CA GLU A 107 -6.44 9.45 -2.94
C GLU A 107 -6.25 8.25 -3.89
N GLY A 108 -5.58 7.19 -3.44
CA GLY A 108 -5.27 6.03 -4.26
C GLY A 108 -4.07 6.25 -5.18
N GLU A 109 -3.34 7.36 -5.02
CA GLU A 109 -2.08 7.58 -5.73
C GLU A 109 -0.97 6.74 -5.11
N THR A 110 -0.07 6.25 -5.95
CA THR A 110 1.03 5.38 -5.54
C THR A 110 2.36 6.11 -5.66
N VAL A 111 3.17 6.03 -4.61
CA VAL A 111 4.51 6.61 -4.56
C VAL A 111 5.49 5.55 -4.09
N VAL A 112 6.49 5.26 -4.91
CA VAL A 112 7.57 4.34 -4.52
C VAL A 112 8.46 5.05 -3.49
N ALA A 113 8.57 4.48 -2.30
CA ALA A 113 9.47 4.90 -1.24
C ALA A 113 10.67 3.93 -1.13
N PRO A 114 11.86 4.35 -1.59
CA PRO A 114 13.09 3.60 -1.42
C PRO A 114 13.51 3.56 0.06
N VAL A 115 13.76 2.36 0.57
CA VAL A 115 13.99 2.09 2.01
C VAL A 115 15.30 1.37 2.30
N ALA A 116 16.06 0.96 1.28
CA ALA A 116 17.37 0.36 1.49
C ALA A 116 18.43 1.45 1.76
N LEU A 117 19.50 1.07 2.44
CA LEU A 117 20.57 1.99 2.82
C LEU A 117 21.16 2.76 1.62
N TRP A 118 21.27 2.09 0.47
CA TRP A 118 21.91 2.60 -0.74
C TRP A 118 20.99 3.48 -1.62
N ASN A 119 19.67 3.42 -1.42
CA ASN A 119 18.70 4.22 -2.16
C ASN A 119 17.83 5.11 -1.25
N LYS A 120 18.17 5.21 0.04
CA LYS A 120 17.33 5.84 1.07
C LYS A 120 16.89 7.23 0.63
N ARG A 121 15.57 7.41 0.51
CA ARG A 121 14.95 8.70 0.23
C ARG A 121 14.01 9.05 1.36
N HIS A 122 14.07 10.30 1.80
CA HIS A 122 13.09 10.81 2.74
C HIS A 122 11.75 10.98 2.03
N VAL A 123 10.80 10.11 2.37
CA VAL A 123 9.42 10.13 1.87
C VAL A 123 8.50 10.10 3.08
N GLU A 124 7.65 11.11 3.20
CA GLU A 124 6.69 11.25 4.30
C GLU A 124 5.29 10.87 3.81
N PRO A 125 4.68 9.80 4.35
CA PRO A 125 3.32 9.44 3.99
C PRO A 125 2.30 10.41 4.65
N PRO A 126 1.31 10.94 3.90
CA PRO A 126 0.23 11.70 4.51
C PRO A 126 -0.63 10.83 5.44
N PRO A 127 -1.43 11.44 6.34
CA PRO A 127 -2.34 10.69 7.20
C PRO A 127 -3.33 9.85 6.36
N GLY A 128 -3.61 8.62 6.80
CA GLY A 128 -4.49 7.68 6.10
C GLY A 128 -3.81 6.90 4.98
N SER A 129 -2.52 7.12 4.77
CA SER A 129 -1.76 6.35 3.79
C SER A 129 -1.62 4.88 4.18
N GLN A 130 -1.46 4.05 3.17
CA GLN A 130 -1.14 2.64 3.31
C GLN A 130 0.31 2.42 2.87
N LEU A 131 1.10 1.73 3.68
CA LEU A 131 2.45 1.33 3.38
C LEU A 131 2.43 -0.16 3.02
N TRP A 132 2.60 -0.45 1.73
CA TRP A 132 2.64 -1.81 1.22
C TRP A 132 4.08 -2.27 1.04
N LEU A 133 4.49 -3.27 1.81
CA LEU A 133 5.76 -3.96 1.67
C LEU A 133 5.54 -5.27 0.90
N GLY A 134 5.85 -5.25 -0.40
CA GLY A 134 5.61 -6.36 -1.31
C GLY A 134 6.60 -7.53 -1.15
N PHE A 135 6.42 -8.53 -2.01
CA PHE A 135 7.34 -9.65 -2.12
C PHE A 135 8.52 -9.31 -3.03
N SER A 136 9.69 -9.86 -2.74
CA SER A 136 10.86 -9.69 -3.61
C SER A 136 10.65 -10.43 -4.94
N ALA A 137 11.12 -9.82 -6.03
CA ALA A 137 11.09 -10.44 -7.36
C ALA A 137 11.83 -11.79 -7.44
N HIS A 138 12.79 -12.04 -6.54
CA HIS A 138 13.52 -13.31 -6.49
C HIS A 138 12.70 -14.47 -5.91
N VAL A 139 11.70 -14.16 -5.08
CA VAL A 139 10.86 -15.15 -4.40
C VAL A 139 9.56 -15.39 -5.16
N LEU A 140 9.13 -14.43 -5.97
CA LEU A 140 7.97 -14.59 -6.84
C LEU A 140 8.31 -15.49 -8.03
N PRO A 141 7.63 -16.64 -8.19
CA PRO A 141 7.68 -17.39 -9.44
C PRO A 141 7.20 -16.55 -10.60
N GLU A 142 7.68 -16.82 -11.81
CA GLU A 142 7.32 -16.06 -13.03
C GLU A 142 5.80 -15.98 -13.27
N LYS A 143 5.06 -17.05 -12.96
CA LYS A 143 3.59 -17.09 -13.00
C LYS A 143 2.89 -16.07 -12.09
N TYR A 144 3.60 -15.50 -11.13
CA TYR A 144 3.09 -14.52 -10.15
C TYR A 144 3.92 -13.23 -10.15
N ALA A 145 4.63 -12.93 -11.25
CA ALA A 145 5.43 -11.71 -11.36
C ALA A 145 4.60 -10.44 -11.08
N ASP A 146 3.35 -10.41 -11.55
CA ASP A 146 2.44 -9.26 -11.41
C ASP A 146 1.69 -9.21 -10.07
N LEU A 147 1.97 -10.13 -9.13
CA LEU A 147 1.18 -10.26 -7.90
C LEU A 147 1.25 -8.99 -7.03
N ASN A 148 2.43 -8.37 -6.95
CA ASN A 148 2.58 -7.12 -6.20
C ASN A 148 1.71 -6.00 -6.81
N ASP A 149 1.71 -5.87 -8.13
CA ASP A 149 0.95 -4.83 -8.83
C ASP A 149 -0.56 -5.07 -8.72
N GLN A 150 -1.00 -6.33 -8.78
CA GLN A 150 -2.38 -6.70 -8.53
C GLN A 150 -2.83 -6.35 -7.11
N ILE A 151 -2.00 -6.62 -6.10
CA ILE A 151 -2.33 -6.26 -4.71
C ILE A 151 -2.38 -4.74 -4.56
N VAL A 152 -1.41 -3.99 -5.10
CA VAL A 152 -1.44 -2.53 -5.07
C VAL A 152 -2.70 -1.99 -5.73
N SER A 153 -3.11 -2.53 -6.88
CA SER A 153 -4.36 -2.16 -7.55
C SER A 153 -5.58 -2.33 -6.63
N VAL A 154 -5.69 -3.46 -5.93
CA VAL A 154 -6.77 -3.69 -4.95
C VAL A 154 -6.71 -2.67 -3.81
N LEU A 155 -5.51 -2.37 -3.29
CA LEU A 155 -5.32 -1.43 -2.19
C LEU A 155 -5.62 0.04 -2.57
N THR A 156 -5.48 0.42 -3.85
CA THR A 156 -5.83 1.77 -4.34
C THR A 156 -7.34 1.99 -4.46
N GLN A 157 -8.11 0.91 -4.57
CA GLN A 157 -9.56 0.95 -4.78
C GLN A 157 -10.38 0.89 -3.49
N ARG A 158 -9.72 0.99 -2.32
CA ARG A 158 -10.38 1.06 -1.02
C ARG A 158 -10.19 2.41 -0.35
N VAL A 159 -11.08 2.73 0.56
CA VAL A 159 -10.89 3.78 1.55
C VAL A 159 -10.59 3.10 2.89
N PRO A 160 -9.42 3.31 3.51
CA PRO A 160 -9.17 2.88 4.89
C PRO A 160 -10.09 3.64 5.85
N ASP A 161 -10.66 2.94 6.85
CA ASP A 161 -11.52 3.53 7.89
C ASP A 161 -10.82 4.64 8.71
#